data_AF-A0A6P6XQN8-F1
#
_entry.id   AF-A0A6P6XQN8-F1
#
_cell.length_a   1.000
_cell.length_b   1.000
_cell.length_c   1.000
_cell.angle_alpha   90.00
_cell.angle_beta   90.00
_cell.angle_gamma   90.00
#
_symmetry.space_group_name_H-M   'P 1'
#
loop_
_entity.id
_entity.type
_entity.pdbx_description
1 polymer ?
#
loop_
_entity_poly.entity_id
_entity_poly.type
_entity_poly.pdbx_seq_one_letter_code
_entity_poly.pdbx_strand_id
1 'polypeptide(L)'
;MNRNLGFITRCLGYSLIRNQKCFISNSRYLPSLIKSKQINYANIHNSIRKFSSSNQDVIEKEFQTAIANFSKLTTIDNDMKLRLIALCKQGSIGPCTSDKPSMFNADEKAEYQAWKALGEMSQDDAKKQYTELVNKLLNENPDKQKSQKEPELVFEERDQVYWIKLNRPKQYNAITPEMYQGLIDALKRSGEDPGIKFTVITGNGPYFSSGNDLNNFPRAIEEYDGDIPKAMDESRALCQRFVSAFIDFPKMLIGAINGPAFGIMFTTLGLYDCVISTEKAFFTCPFSSLGQSPEGCSTHTFPQIFGPSKASELLYFNYRMPAEEAHRLGFLSRIVPSDQLQNHLEEWLYSEKGLVKTCYPNSMFNAKGIVRNEETRLMLHEINKVECDFLQQSWSSEECADALQKFYSRK
;
A
#
# COMPACT_ATOMS: atom_id res chain seq x y z
N MET A 1 -36.91 52.17 -9.92
CA MET A 1 -35.57 52.66 -9.56
C MET A 1 -34.58 51.93 -10.46
N ASN A 2 -34.29 52.45 -11.66
CA ASN A 2 -33.14 53.33 -11.96
C ASN A 2 -31.83 52.80 -11.32
N ARG A 3 -30.72 52.54 -12.01
CA ARG A 3 -30.31 52.79 -13.41
C ARG A 3 -28.91 52.17 -13.64
N ASN A 4 -28.77 51.45 -14.75
CA ASN A 4 -27.74 51.61 -15.80
C ASN A 4 -26.25 51.28 -15.54
N LEU A 5 -25.69 50.29 -16.27
CA LEU A 5 -25.02 50.33 -17.61
C LEU A 5 -23.55 50.78 -17.51
N GLY A 6 -22.57 50.25 -18.25
CA GLY A 6 -22.53 49.40 -19.46
C GLY A 6 -21.10 48.81 -19.64
N PHE A 7 -20.93 47.63 -20.25
CA PHE A 7 -20.85 47.32 -21.70
C PHE A 7 -19.52 47.71 -22.38
N ILE A 8 -18.85 46.67 -22.94
CA ILE A 8 -17.96 46.64 -24.14
C ILE A 8 -16.47 46.99 -23.87
N THR A 9 -15.42 46.22 -24.22
CA THR A 9 -15.14 45.38 -25.43
C THR A 9 -13.93 44.42 -25.27
N ARG A 10 -14.03 43.21 -25.88
CA ARG A 10 -13.08 42.44 -26.76
C ARG A 10 -11.61 42.17 -26.34
N CYS A 11 -10.91 41.09 -26.71
CA CYS A 11 -11.13 39.79 -27.39
C CYS A 11 -9.75 39.05 -27.38
N LEU A 12 -9.76 37.69 -27.45
CA LEU A 12 -8.62 36.75 -27.67
C LEU A 12 -7.67 36.55 -26.45
N GLY A 13 -7.33 35.35 -25.97
CA GLY A 13 -7.60 33.98 -26.38
C GLY A 13 -7.08 32.98 -25.33
N TYR A 14 -7.77 31.83 -25.23
CA TYR A 14 -7.36 30.51 -24.74
C TYR A 14 -6.38 30.33 -23.55
N SER A 15 -6.95 29.73 -22.49
CA SER A 15 -6.53 28.44 -21.89
C SER A 15 -5.64 28.38 -20.64
N LEU A 16 -6.19 27.64 -19.67
CA LEU A 16 -5.56 26.74 -18.69
C LEU A 16 -5.02 27.28 -17.34
N ILE A 17 -5.61 26.69 -16.29
CA ILE A 17 -5.11 26.41 -14.92
C ILE A 17 -5.42 27.47 -13.83
N ARG A 18 -6.62 27.32 -13.27
CA ARG A 18 -6.99 27.44 -11.84
C ARG A 18 -7.22 26.00 -11.36
N ASN A 19 -6.97 25.51 -10.16
CA ASN A 19 -6.85 26.04 -8.80
C ASN A 19 -6.25 24.91 -7.95
N GLN A 20 -5.49 25.20 -6.90
CA GLN A 20 -5.67 24.52 -5.61
C GLN A 20 -5.09 25.38 -4.48
N LYS A 21 -5.97 25.70 -3.52
CA LYS A 21 -5.71 26.38 -2.26
C LYS A 21 -6.22 25.48 -1.14
N CYS A 22 -5.49 25.48 -0.02
CA CYS A 22 -5.77 24.91 1.33
C CYS A 22 -5.54 23.39 1.43
N PHE A 23 -4.85 22.82 2.41
CA PHE A 23 -4.44 23.22 3.78
C PHE A 23 -2.90 23.06 3.91
N ILE A 24 -2.16 23.85 4.69
CA ILE A 24 -1.78 23.58 6.10
C ILE A 24 -1.39 24.92 6.74
N SER A 25 -2.09 25.28 7.81
CA SER A 25 -1.69 26.30 8.77
C SER A 25 -0.83 25.69 9.88
N ASN A 26 0.13 26.48 10.39
CA ASN A 26 0.97 26.28 11.58
C ASN A 26 2.32 25.58 11.40
N SER A 27 3.25 26.28 10.74
CA SER A 27 4.62 26.42 11.23
C SER A 27 5.15 27.79 10.79
N ARG A 28 5.56 28.62 11.74
CA ARG A 28 5.72 30.08 11.58
C ARG A 28 7.16 30.50 11.23
N TYR A 29 7.94 29.64 10.56
CA TYR A 29 9.35 29.93 10.23
C TYR A 29 9.70 29.36 8.86
N LEU A 30 9.54 30.19 7.82
CA LEU A 30 10.20 30.16 6.48
C LEU A 30 9.52 31.07 5.40
N PRO A 31 8.86 32.21 5.69
CA PRO A 31 8.46 33.11 4.60
C PRO A 31 9.06 34.54 4.68
N SER A 32 10.38 34.69 4.73
CA SER A 32 11.04 36.00 4.58
C SER A 32 12.10 36.11 3.47
N LEU A 33 12.45 35.03 2.76
CA LEU A 33 13.50 35.04 1.72
C LEU A 33 12.99 35.13 0.26
N ILE A 34 11.67 35.22 0.02
CA ILE A 34 11.09 35.21 -1.35
C ILE A 34 10.52 36.59 -1.76
N LYS A 35 10.72 37.66 -0.99
CA LYS A 35 10.22 39.00 -1.34
C LYS A 35 11.33 40.04 -1.54
N SER A 36 12.14 39.87 -2.59
CA SER A 36 12.72 41.03 -3.31
C SER A 36 13.29 40.68 -4.69
N LYS A 37 12.47 40.97 -5.71
CA LYS A 37 12.80 41.43 -7.07
C LYS A 37 13.54 40.51 -8.08
N GLN A 38 12.75 40.19 -9.12
CA GLN A 38 13.06 40.20 -10.56
C GLN A 38 14.12 39.24 -11.11
N ILE A 39 13.67 38.05 -11.52
CA ILE A 39 14.26 37.35 -12.67
C ILE A 39 13.13 36.95 -13.62
N ASN A 40 13.28 37.39 -14.86
CA ASN A 40 12.30 37.31 -15.95
C ASN A 40 12.44 35.93 -16.63
N TYR A 41 11.37 35.13 -16.64
CA TYR A 41 11.31 33.83 -17.32
C TYR A 41 11.04 34.03 -18.81
N ALA A 42 12.07 34.37 -19.59
CA ALA A 42 12.01 34.32 -21.05
C ALA A 42 13.43 34.22 -21.62
N ASN A 43 13.86 33.01 -21.94
CA ASN A 43 14.72 32.65 -23.09
C ASN A 43 15.30 31.24 -22.88
N ILE A 44 14.52 30.24 -23.27
CA ILE A 44 15.03 28.91 -23.60
C ILE A 44 14.85 28.76 -25.11
N HIS A 45 15.93 28.99 -25.88
CA HIS A 45 16.40 28.02 -26.89
C HIS A 45 17.66 28.51 -27.64
N ASN A 46 18.57 27.55 -27.81
CA ASN A 46 19.63 27.44 -28.81
C ASN A 46 20.86 28.37 -28.73
N SER A 47 21.94 27.81 -28.17
CA SER A 47 23.12 27.48 -28.96
C SER A 47 24.02 26.49 -28.24
N ILE A 48 24.23 25.32 -28.85
CA ILE A 48 25.29 24.38 -28.52
C ILE A 48 26.63 25.08 -28.82
N ARG A 49 27.38 25.46 -27.78
CA ARG A 49 28.83 25.69 -27.87
C ARG A 49 29.53 25.22 -26.59
N LYS A 50 30.54 24.37 -26.81
CA LYS A 50 31.47 23.79 -25.84
C LYS A 50 32.00 24.83 -24.85
N PHE A 51 31.92 24.55 -23.55
CA PHE A 51 32.79 25.16 -22.54
C PHE A 51 33.09 24.12 -21.44
N SER A 52 34.36 24.02 -21.05
CA SER A 52 34.83 23.20 -19.95
C SER A 52 34.08 23.58 -18.67
N SER A 53 33.39 22.63 -18.03
CA SER A 53 32.79 22.87 -16.72
C SER A 53 33.91 23.19 -15.73
N SER A 54 33.95 24.43 -15.25
CA SER A 54 34.89 24.79 -14.19
C SER A 54 34.47 24.05 -12.91
N ASN A 55 35.43 23.72 -12.04
CA ASN A 55 35.13 23.03 -10.77
C ASN A 55 34.11 23.82 -9.92
N GLN A 56 34.01 25.14 -10.09
CA GLN A 56 33.04 26.00 -9.40
C GLN A 56 31.58 25.77 -9.87
N ASP A 57 31.37 25.51 -11.16
CA ASP A 57 30.02 25.23 -11.70
C ASP A 57 29.45 23.92 -11.15
N VAL A 58 30.32 22.94 -10.89
CA VAL A 58 29.95 21.65 -10.31
C VAL A 58 29.55 21.83 -8.84
N ILE A 59 30.37 22.54 -8.05
CA ILE A 59 30.09 22.81 -6.63
C ILE A 59 28.76 23.56 -6.46
N GLU A 60 28.48 24.56 -7.32
CA GLU A 60 27.22 25.31 -7.26
C GLU A 60 26.01 24.42 -7.57
N LYS A 61 26.11 23.56 -8.59
CA LYS A 61 25.01 22.66 -8.96
C LYS A 61 24.69 21.64 -7.87
N GLU A 62 25.72 21.07 -7.24
CA GLU A 62 25.56 20.13 -6.13
C GLU A 62 24.94 20.80 -4.91
N PHE A 63 25.38 22.03 -4.60
CA PHE A 63 24.83 22.83 -3.49
C PHE A 63 23.34 23.15 -3.69
N GLN A 64 22.93 23.61 -4.87
CA GLN A 64 21.51 23.87 -5.16
C GLN A 64 20.65 22.60 -5.06
N THR A 65 21.20 21.46 -5.49
CA THR A 65 20.54 20.15 -5.35
C THR A 65 20.37 19.77 -3.87
N ALA A 66 21.38 20.00 -3.05
CA ALA A 66 21.32 19.75 -1.60
C ALA A 66 20.30 20.67 -0.90
N ILE A 67 20.20 21.95 -1.28
CA ILE A 67 19.17 22.88 -0.77
C ILE A 67 17.76 22.35 -1.07
N ALA A 68 17.51 21.92 -2.32
CA ALA A 68 16.21 21.36 -2.71
C ALA A 68 15.85 20.08 -1.92
N ASN A 69 16.85 19.29 -1.55
CA ASN A 69 16.65 18.06 -0.77
C ASN A 69 16.57 18.28 0.74
N PHE A 70 16.92 19.46 1.26
CA PHE A 70 16.83 19.75 2.70
C PHE A 70 15.41 19.59 3.25
N SER A 71 14.38 19.91 2.45
CA SER A 71 12.97 19.70 2.81
C SER A 71 12.58 18.23 3.04
N LYS A 72 13.42 17.28 2.60
CA LYS A 72 13.22 15.83 2.78
C LYS A 72 13.82 15.30 4.10
N LEU A 73 14.51 16.15 4.87
CA LEU A 73 15.01 15.80 6.21
C LEU A 73 13.87 16.01 7.22
N THR A 74 13.40 14.93 7.84
CA THR A 74 12.20 14.93 8.72
C THR A 74 12.57 14.95 10.21
N THR A 75 13.77 14.49 10.58
CA THR A 75 14.27 14.44 11.96
C THR A 75 15.73 14.89 12.03
N ILE A 76 15.95 16.17 12.36
CA ILE A 76 17.28 16.71 12.69
C ILE A 76 17.20 17.48 14.01
N ASP A 77 18.20 17.34 14.86
CA ASP A 77 18.30 18.11 16.10
C ASP A 77 18.54 19.61 15.82
N ASN A 78 18.29 20.46 16.83
CA ASN A 78 18.38 21.91 16.68
C ASN A 78 19.80 22.40 16.40
N ASP A 79 20.84 21.75 16.94
CA ASP A 79 22.23 22.15 16.73
C ASP A 79 22.66 21.86 15.29
N MET A 80 22.25 20.71 14.75
CA MET A 80 22.47 20.33 13.36
C MET A 80 21.73 21.25 12.39
N LYS A 81 20.49 21.63 12.74
CA LYS A 81 19.71 22.61 11.96
C LYS A 81 20.39 23.97 11.92
N LEU A 82 20.87 24.48 13.07
CA LEU A 82 21.62 25.73 13.13
C LEU A 82 22.92 25.68 12.31
N ARG A 83 23.63 24.54 12.34
CA ARG A 83 24.83 24.32 11.54
C ARG A 83 24.55 24.34 10.04
N LEU A 84 23.48 23.67 9.59
CA LEU A 84 23.07 23.66 8.18
C LEU A 84 22.65 25.07 7.71
N ILE A 85 21.91 25.81 8.53
CA ILE A 85 21.52 27.20 8.22
C ILE A 85 22.76 28.10 8.10
N ALA A 86 23.71 27.97 9.03
CA ALA A 86 24.96 28.73 9.01
C ALA A 86 25.79 28.45 7.74
N LEU A 87 25.98 27.17 7.39
CA LEU A 87 26.71 26.77 6.19
C LEU A 87 26.01 27.23 4.90
N CYS A 88 24.67 27.17 4.86
CA CYS A 88 23.91 27.66 3.72
C CYS A 88 24.07 29.18 3.54
N LYS A 89 23.98 29.96 4.63
CA LYS A 89 24.21 31.43 4.58
C LYS A 89 25.64 31.77 4.16
N GLN A 90 26.64 31.07 4.72
CA GLN A 90 28.04 31.24 4.35
C GLN A 90 28.29 30.90 2.88
N GLY A 91 27.71 29.82 2.36
CA GLY A 91 27.84 29.41 0.95
C GLY A 91 27.17 30.38 -0.03
N SER A 92 26.00 30.92 0.33
CA SER A 92 25.23 31.83 -0.55
C SER A 92 25.70 33.29 -0.49
N ILE A 93 26.08 33.78 0.68
CA ILE A 93 26.30 35.22 0.93
C ILE A 93 27.77 35.53 1.29
N GLY A 94 28.50 34.57 1.87
CA GLY A 94 29.88 34.75 2.35
C GLY A 94 29.95 34.98 3.87
N PRO A 95 31.11 35.44 4.40
CA PRO A 95 31.32 35.68 5.82
C PRO A 95 30.28 36.61 6.45
N CYS A 96 29.92 36.35 7.71
CA CYS A 96 28.92 37.12 8.43
C CYS A 96 29.39 38.57 8.68
N THR A 97 28.88 39.50 7.87
CA THR A 97 29.13 40.95 7.99
C THR A 97 27.92 41.72 8.54
N SER A 98 26.84 41.01 8.86
CA SER A 98 25.59 41.62 9.35
C SER A 98 25.71 42.14 10.78
N ASP A 99 24.94 43.19 11.07
CA ASP A 99 24.80 43.72 12.43
C ASP A 99 24.18 42.67 13.36
N LYS A 100 24.59 42.72 14.64
CA LYS A 100 24.11 41.80 15.66
C LYS A 100 22.59 41.98 15.85
N PRO A 101 21.77 40.93 15.72
CA PRO A 101 20.31 41.03 15.83
C PRO A 101 19.85 41.45 17.23
N SER A 102 18.63 42.01 17.30
CA SER A 102 18.01 42.53 18.53
C SER A 102 17.89 41.47 19.64
N MET A 103 18.01 41.88 20.89
CA MET A 103 18.03 40.98 22.07
C MET A 103 16.74 40.16 22.29
N PHE A 104 15.65 40.52 21.61
CA PHE A 104 14.32 39.93 21.83
C PHE A 104 13.98 38.76 20.89
N ASN A 105 14.86 38.37 19.96
CA ASN A 105 14.64 37.22 19.09
C ASN A 105 15.75 36.15 19.28
N ALA A 106 15.43 35.12 20.08
CA ALA A 106 16.38 34.08 20.47
C ALA A 106 16.84 33.21 19.27
N ASP A 107 15.94 32.93 18.32
CA ASP A 107 16.23 32.09 17.16
C ASP A 107 17.17 32.79 16.18
N GLU A 108 16.89 34.07 15.86
CA GLU A 108 17.77 34.88 15.00
C GLU A 108 19.15 35.09 15.62
N LYS A 109 19.21 35.22 16.95
CA LYS A 109 20.48 35.29 17.68
C LYS A 109 21.25 33.97 17.58
N ALA A 110 20.60 32.82 17.71
CA ALA A 110 21.25 31.51 17.60
C ALA A 110 21.80 31.28 16.18
N GLU A 111 21.02 31.58 15.14
CA GLU A 111 21.47 31.49 13.75
C GLU A 111 22.64 32.44 13.46
N TYR A 112 22.57 33.68 13.98
CA TYR A 112 23.65 34.66 13.83
C TYR A 112 24.95 34.19 14.49
N GLN A 113 24.88 33.63 15.70
CA GLN A 113 26.06 33.10 16.38
C GLN A 113 26.64 31.90 15.64
N ALA A 114 25.80 30.99 15.15
CA ALA A 114 26.24 29.83 14.37
C ALA A 114 26.90 30.24 13.05
N TRP A 115 26.35 31.24 12.34
CA TRP A 115 26.95 31.77 11.11
C TRP A 115 28.27 32.52 11.39
N LYS A 116 28.32 33.35 12.43
CA LYS A 116 29.54 34.06 12.83
C LYS A 116 30.67 33.12 13.25
N ALA A 117 30.34 31.98 13.86
CA ALA A 117 31.31 30.96 14.27
C ALA A 117 32.05 30.29 13.08
N LEU A 118 31.52 30.38 11.85
CA LEU A 118 32.19 29.89 10.65
C LEU A 118 33.36 30.78 10.18
N GLY A 119 33.45 32.02 10.70
CA GLY A 119 34.57 32.93 10.44
C GLY A 119 34.78 33.24 8.95
N GLU A 120 36.04 33.15 8.52
CA GLU A 120 36.48 33.45 7.14
C GLU A 120 36.36 32.25 6.19
N MET A 121 35.56 31.24 6.53
CA MET A 121 35.33 30.08 5.66
C MET A 121 34.90 30.52 4.26
N SER A 122 35.55 29.96 3.23
CA SER A 122 35.23 30.30 1.83
C SER A 122 33.82 29.84 1.45
N GLN A 123 33.20 30.51 0.48
CA GLN A 123 31.87 30.11 0.00
C GLN A 123 31.89 28.70 -0.60
N ASP A 124 32.95 28.34 -1.33
CA ASP A 124 33.07 27.02 -1.95
C ASP A 124 33.23 25.90 -0.90
N ASP A 125 33.96 26.15 0.19
CA ASP A 125 34.08 25.18 1.29
C ASP A 125 32.78 25.05 2.08
N ALA A 126 32.06 26.15 2.31
CA ALA A 126 30.75 26.13 2.95
C ALA A 126 29.72 25.35 2.11
N LYS A 127 29.72 25.53 0.78
CA LYS A 127 28.88 24.77 -0.15
C LYS A 127 29.17 23.28 -0.12
N LYS A 128 30.46 22.90 -0.13
CA LYS A 128 30.88 21.48 -0.02
C LYS A 128 30.45 20.87 1.30
N GLN A 129 30.74 21.52 2.43
CA GLN A 129 30.37 21.03 3.76
C GLN A 129 28.86 20.92 3.95
N TYR A 130 28.09 21.88 3.43
CA TYR A 130 26.63 21.80 3.43
C TYR A 130 26.14 20.61 2.63
N THR A 131 26.66 20.43 1.42
CA THR A 131 26.29 19.34 0.51
C THR A 131 26.62 17.98 1.12
N GLU A 132 27.82 17.81 1.65
CA GLU A 132 28.25 16.59 2.34
C GLU A 132 27.35 16.27 3.54
N LEU A 133 27.03 17.27 4.36
CA LEU A 133 26.23 17.09 5.56
C LEU A 133 24.77 16.75 5.22
N VAL A 134 24.16 17.43 4.24
CA VAL A 134 22.81 17.10 3.78
C VAL A 134 22.77 15.70 3.17
N ASN A 135 23.75 15.34 2.33
CA ASN A 135 23.81 14.00 1.74
C ASN A 135 24.03 12.92 2.80
N LYS A 136 24.88 13.18 3.79
CA LYS A 136 25.09 12.30 4.94
C LYS A 136 23.79 12.09 5.71
N LEU A 137 23.08 13.17 6.06
CA LEU A 137 21.81 13.10 6.77
C LEU A 137 20.69 12.46 5.94
N LEU A 138 20.70 12.63 4.61
CA LEU A 138 19.78 11.92 3.71
C LEU A 138 20.07 10.42 3.62
N ASN A 139 21.33 10.02 3.79
CA ASN A 139 21.75 8.62 3.83
C ASN A 139 21.55 8.00 5.23
N GLU A 140 21.65 8.80 6.29
CA GLU A 140 21.37 8.43 7.68
C GLU A 140 19.88 8.55 8.05
N ASN A 141 19.07 9.15 7.17
CA ASN A 141 17.63 9.29 7.36
C ASN A 141 17.02 7.89 7.57
N PRO A 142 16.27 7.66 8.67
CA PRO A 142 15.74 6.34 9.03
C PRO A 142 14.83 5.74 7.95
N ASP A 143 14.28 6.55 7.04
CA ASP A 143 13.48 6.09 5.89
C ASP A 143 14.29 5.49 4.73
N LYS A 144 15.62 5.66 4.70
CA LYS A 144 16.50 5.12 3.64
C LYS A 144 17.47 4.03 4.10
N GLN A 145 17.53 3.73 5.40
CA GLN A 145 17.88 2.36 5.77
C GLN A 145 16.78 1.49 5.15
N LYS A 146 17.14 0.63 4.19
CA LYS A 146 16.39 -0.59 3.98
C LYS A 146 16.35 -1.27 5.35
N SER A 147 15.33 -0.95 6.16
CA SER A 147 14.78 -1.97 7.03
C SER A 147 14.59 -3.14 6.08
N GLN A 148 15.16 -4.30 6.41
CA GLN A 148 14.60 -5.52 5.87
C GLN A 148 13.17 -5.52 6.41
N LYS A 149 12.26 -4.83 5.70
CA LYS A 149 10.84 -4.87 5.97
C LYS A 149 10.55 -6.36 5.92
N GLU A 150 10.13 -6.91 7.05
CA GLU A 150 9.79 -8.31 7.11
C GLU A 150 8.88 -8.61 5.92
N PRO A 151 9.16 -9.70 5.18
CA PRO A 151 8.43 -9.96 3.95
C PRO A 151 6.94 -10.08 4.28
N GLU A 152 6.09 -9.42 3.50
CA GLU A 152 4.63 -9.37 3.74
C GLU A 152 3.97 -10.75 3.53
N LEU A 153 4.65 -11.64 2.80
CA LEU A 153 4.33 -13.05 2.65
C LEU A 153 5.57 -13.89 2.98
N VAL A 154 5.39 -14.94 3.76
CA VAL A 154 6.45 -15.92 4.06
C VAL A 154 6.10 -17.23 3.38
N PHE A 155 7.05 -17.78 2.63
CA PHE A 155 6.91 -19.05 1.92
C PHE A 155 7.81 -20.11 2.53
N GLU A 156 7.30 -21.33 2.64
CA GLU A 156 8.05 -22.46 3.17
C GLU A 156 7.66 -23.73 2.43
N GLU A 157 8.65 -24.51 1.99
CA GLU A 157 8.44 -25.76 1.28
C GLU A 157 8.97 -26.91 2.13
N ARG A 158 8.10 -27.87 2.45
CA ARG A 158 8.42 -29.03 3.28
C ARG A 158 7.66 -30.25 2.79
N ASP A 159 8.37 -31.31 2.43
CA ASP A 159 7.82 -32.62 2.09
C ASP A 159 6.57 -32.55 1.21
N GLN A 160 6.69 -31.90 0.05
CA GLN A 160 5.60 -31.76 -0.94
C GLN A 160 4.45 -30.84 -0.53
N VAL A 161 4.62 -30.04 0.51
CA VAL A 161 3.66 -29.01 0.92
C VAL A 161 4.28 -27.63 0.77
N TYR A 162 3.59 -26.75 0.06
CA TYR A 162 3.95 -25.36 -0.08
C TYR A 162 3.11 -24.48 0.87
N TRP A 163 3.77 -23.84 1.83
CA TRP A 163 3.14 -22.97 2.81
C TRP A 163 3.22 -21.53 2.35
N ILE A 164 2.09 -20.84 2.48
CA ILE A 164 1.95 -19.41 2.26
C ILE A 164 1.43 -18.82 3.57
N LYS A 165 2.25 -18.01 4.23
CA LYS A 165 1.90 -17.33 5.49
C LYS A 165 1.75 -15.84 5.22
N LEU A 166 0.56 -15.30 5.46
CA LEU A 166 0.32 -13.86 5.45
C LEU A 166 1.07 -13.23 6.63
N ASN A 167 1.93 -12.25 6.39
CA ASN A 167 2.89 -11.78 7.38
C ASN A 167 2.91 -10.24 7.51
N ARG A 168 1.72 -9.68 7.78
CA ARG A 168 1.55 -8.31 8.26
C ARG A 168 0.75 -8.29 9.57
N PRO A 169 1.20 -8.99 10.63
CA PRO A 169 0.39 -9.23 11.84
C PRO A 169 -0.04 -7.93 12.54
N LYS A 170 0.79 -6.88 12.48
CA LYS A 170 0.48 -5.54 13.03
C LYS A 170 -0.62 -4.81 12.28
N GLN A 171 -0.88 -5.20 11.02
CA GLN A 171 -1.97 -4.70 10.19
C GLN A 171 -3.04 -5.78 9.99
N TYR A 172 -3.11 -6.76 10.91
CA TYR A 172 -4.07 -7.86 10.85
C TYR A 172 -4.06 -8.58 9.50
N ASN A 173 -2.89 -8.72 8.89
CA ASN A 173 -2.69 -9.32 7.57
C ASN A 173 -3.58 -8.72 6.47
N ALA A 174 -3.81 -7.41 6.50
CA ALA A 174 -4.46 -6.69 5.40
C ALA A 174 -3.66 -6.87 4.11
N ILE A 175 -4.33 -7.06 2.97
CA ILE A 175 -3.72 -7.42 1.69
C ILE A 175 -3.37 -6.15 0.91
N THR A 176 -2.09 -5.99 0.59
CA THR A 176 -1.55 -4.93 -0.29
C THR A 176 -1.56 -5.39 -1.76
N PRO A 177 -1.40 -4.49 -2.74
CA PRO A 177 -1.23 -4.88 -4.15
C PRO A 177 -0.05 -5.84 -4.36
N GLU A 178 1.04 -5.67 -3.60
CA GLU A 178 2.18 -6.58 -3.63
C GLU A 178 1.82 -7.97 -3.10
N MET A 179 1.02 -8.05 -2.03
CA MET A 179 0.53 -9.32 -1.53
C MET A 179 -0.45 -9.98 -2.52
N TYR A 180 -1.31 -9.22 -3.20
CA TYR A 180 -2.16 -9.73 -4.27
C TYR A 180 -1.30 -10.41 -5.35
N GLN A 181 -0.30 -9.69 -5.87
CA GLN A 181 0.60 -10.25 -6.89
C GLN A 181 1.42 -11.43 -6.36
N GLY A 182 1.96 -11.32 -5.14
CA GLY A 182 2.75 -12.38 -4.52
C GLY A 182 1.95 -13.66 -4.26
N LEU A 183 0.65 -13.56 -3.95
CA LEU A 183 -0.25 -14.70 -3.81
C LEU A 183 -0.57 -15.33 -5.17
N ILE A 184 -0.79 -14.52 -6.21
CA ILE A 184 -0.94 -15.02 -7.60
C ILE A 184 0.30 -15.82 -8.01
N ASP A 185 1.49 -15.24 -7.81
CA ASP A 185 2.76 -15.87 -8.19
C ASP A 185 3.02 -17.14 -7.38
N ALA A 186 2.70 -17.13 -6.08
CA ALA A 186 2.84 -18.29 -5.20
C ALA A 186 1.90 -19.44 -5.58
N LEU A 187 0.63 -19.15 -5.90
CA LEU A 187 -0.33 -20.14 -6.38
C LEU A 187 0.09 -20.70 -7.75
N LYS A 188 0.57 -19.85 -8.66
CA LYS A 188 1.10 -20.30 -9.94
C LYS A 188 2.29 -21.24 -9.76
N ARG A 189 3.31 -20.80 -9.01
CA ARG A 189 4.52 -21.59 -8.73
C ARG A 189 4.17 -22.95 -8.13
N SER A 190 3.40 -22.95 -7.05
CA SER A 190 3.03 -24.19 -6.35
C SER A 190 2.11 -25.08 -7.18
N GLY A 191 1.28 -24.50 -8.06
CA GLY A 191 0.45 -25.23 -9.02
C GLY A 191 1.25 -25.93 -10.11
N GLU A 192 2.33 -25.31 -10.60
CA GLU A 192 3.19 -25.82 -11.67
C GLU A 192 4.26 -26.82 -11.18
N ASP A 193 4.64 -26.79 -9.90
CA ASP A 193 5.76 -27.58 -9.37
C ASP A 193 5.43 -29.08 -9.13
N PRO A 194 5.95 -30.04 -9.91
CA PRO A 194 5.62 -31.46 -9.74
C PRO A 194 5.98 -32.04 -8.36
N GLY A 195 6.85 -31.39 -7.59
CA GLY A 195 7.20 -31.77 -6.22
C GLY A 195 6.10 -31.47 -5.20
N ILE A 196 5.21 -30.51 -5.49
CA ILE A 196 4.16 -30.06 -4.57
C ILE A 196 2.86 -30.85 -4.77
N LYS A 197 2.30 -31.35 -3.66
CA LYS A 197 0.98 -31.98 -3.55
C LYS A 197 -0.09 -31.05 -2.97
N PHE A 198 0.29 -30.32 -1.92
CA PHE A 198 -0.61 -29.48 -1.14
C PHE A 198 -0.07 -28.06 -1.07
N THR A 199 -0.96 -27.08 -1.12
CA THR A 199 -0.66 -25.69 -0.78
C THR A 199 -1.52 -25.28 0.41
N VAL A 200 -0.88 -24.74 1.44
CA VAL A 200 -1.55 -24.33 2.68
C VAL A 200 -1.41 -22.82 2.83
N ILE A 201 -2.53 -22.12 3.00
CA ILE A 201 -2.55 -20.69 3.28
C ILE A 201 -2.99 -20.47 4.73
N THR A 202 -2.21 -19.69 5.48
CA THR A 202 -2.49 -19.31 6.88
C THR A 202 -2.01 -17.89 7.17
N GLY A 203 -2.36 -17.32 8.33
CA GLY A 203 -1.90 -16.00 8.76
C GLY A 203 -0.93 -16.10 9.94
N ASN A 204 0.07 -15.21 9.97
CA ASN A 204 0.87 -14.98 11.16
C ASN A 204 0.14 -14.03 12.12
N GLY A 205 0.29 -14.27 13.41
CA GLY A 205 -0.33 -13.44 14.45
C GLY A 205 -1.81 -13.73 14.69
N PRO A 206 -2.58 -12.75 15.19
CA PRO A 206 -3.92 -13.00 15.71
C PRO A 206 -5.03 -13.13 14.65
N TYR A 207 -4.76 -12.79 13.39
CA TYR A 207 -5.74 -12.79 12.30
C TYR A 207 -5.29 -13.75 11.21
N PHE A 208 -6.25 -14.35 10.52
CA PHE A 208 -5.98 -14.89 9.21
C PHE A 208 -5.73 -13.72 8.26
N SER A 209 -6.75 -12.90 8.03
CA SER A 209 -6.64 -11.63 7.30
C SER A 209 -7.83 -10.71 7.56
N SER A 210 -7.55 -9.41 7.65
CA SER A 210 -8.54 -8.33 7.66
C SER A 210 -9.03 -7.91 6.25
N GLY A 211 -8.64 -8.64 5.21
CA GLY A 211 -9.08 -8.39 3.83
C GLY A 211 -8.23 -7.32 3.14
N ASN A 212 -8.82 -6.61 2.18
CA ASN A 212 -8.12 -5.56 1.43
C ASN A 212 -7.63 -4.43 2.37
N ASP A 213 -6.37 -4.00 2.22
CA ASP A 213 -5.86 -2.84 2.94
C ASP A 213 -6.54 -1.58 2.39
N LEU A 214 -7.36 -0.89 3.20
CA LEU A 214 -8.10 0.27 2.71
C LEU A 214 -7.17 1.43 2.30
N ASN A 215 -5.91 1.45 2.76
CA ASN A 215 -4.93 2.43 2.26
C ASN A 215 -4.53 2.17 0.79
N ASN A 216 -4.96 1.06 0.18
CA ASN A 216 -4.76 0.79 -1.25
C ASN A 216 -5.50 1.81 -2.13
N PHE A 217 -6.64 2.36 -1.68
CA PHE A 217 -7.39 3.36 -2.45
C PHE A 217 -6.58 4.64 -2.74
N PRO A 218 -6.11 5.39 -1.72
CA PRO A 218 -5.29 6.57 -1.98
C PRO A 218 -3.97 6.22 -2.68
N ARG A 219 -3.36 5.08 -2.34
CA ARG A 219 -2.12 4.61 -2.97
C ARG A 219 -2.28 4.38 -4.47
N ALA A 220 -3.37 3.75 -4.90
CA ALA A 220 -3.64 3.51 -6.31
C ALA A 220 -3.82 4.84 -7.07
N ILE A 221 -4.52 5.81 -6.48
CA ILE A 221 -4.70 7.14 -7.09
C ILE A 221 -3.34 7.84 -7.25
N GLU A 222 -2.48 7.78 -6.23
CA GLU A 222 -1.13 8.35 -6.27
C GLU A 222 -0.23 7.66 -7.33
N GLU A 223 -0.30 6.34 -7.44
CA GLU A 223 0.50 5.55 -8.40
C GLU A 223 0.21 5.91 -9.86
N TYR A 224 -1.02 6.33 -10.16
CA TYR A 224 -1.45 6.74 -11.49
C TYR A 224 -1.60 8.26 -11.65
N ASP A 225 -0.81 9.05 -10.91
CA ASP A 225 -0.76 10.52 -11.02
C ASP A 225 -2.13 11.22 -10.89
N GLY A 226 -3.04 10.64 -10.10
CA GLY A 226 -4.40 11.14 -9.90
C GLY A 226 -5.43 10.69 -10.95
N ASP A 227 -5.05 9.82 -11.89
CA ASP A 227 -5.98 9.23 -12.87
C ASP A 227 -6.86 8.15 -12.21
N ILE A 228 -7.98 8.59 -11.62
CA ILE A 228 -8.92 7.73 -10.90
C ILE A 228 -9.49 6.61 -11.79
N PRO A 229 -10.01 6.87 -13.02
CA PRO A 229 -10.51 5.79 -13.88
C PRO A 229 -9.48 4.69 -14.13
N LYS A 230 -8.24 5.08 -14.43
CA LYS A 230 -7.16 4.10 -14.64
C LYS A 230 -6.82 3.33 -13.37
N ALA A 231 -6.71 4.01 -12.23
CA ALA A 231 -6.45 3.37 -10.94
C ALA A 231 -7.52 2.31 -10.58
N MET A 232 -8.78 2.61 -10.86
CA MET A 232 -9.88 1.68 -10.61
C MET A 232 -9.87 0.49 -11.59
N ASP A 233 -9.53 0.69 -12.87
CA ASP A 233 -9.43 -0.41 -13.83
C ASP A 233 -8.27 -1.36 -13.53
N GLU A 234 -7.12 -0.83 -13.14
CA GLU A 234 -5.96 -1.65 -12.75
C GLU A 234 -6.23 -2.42 -11.45
N SER A 235 -6.91 -1.79 -10.48
CA SER A 235 -7.36 -2.45 -9.23
C SER A 235 -8.37 -3.57 -9.51
N ARG A 236 -9.31 -3.32 -10.43
CA ARG A 236 -10.30 -4.32 -10.89
C ARG A 236 -9.61 -5.50 -11.55
N ALA A 237 -8.68 -5.23 -12.48
CA ALA A 237 -7.93 -6.26 -13.19
C ALA A 237 -7.06 -7.08 -12.23
N LEU A 238 -6.44 -6.45 -11.23
CA LEU A 238 -5.67 -7.16 -10.20
C LEU A 238 -6.55 -8.08 -9.35
N CYS A 239 -7.72 -7.59 -8.90
CA CYS A 239 -8.69 -8.39 -8.17
C CYS A 239 -9.17 -9.60 -8.99
N GLN A 240 -9.51 -9.38 -10.27
CA GLN A 240 -9.94 -10.44 -11.17
C GLN A 240 -8.86 -11.51 -11.33
N ARG A 241 -7.60 -11.12 -11.62
CA ARG A 241 -6.46 -12.06 -11.73
C ARG A 241 -6.22 -12.82 -10.43
N PHE A 242 -6.37 -12.15 -9.29
CA PHE A 242 -6.21 -12.76 -7.98
C PHE A 242 -7.22 -13.89 -7.76
N VAL A 243 -8.51 -13.63 -7.95
CA VAL A 243 -9.56 -14.63 -7.80
C VAL A 243 -9.39 -15.76 -8.83
N SER A 244 -9.04 -15.45 -10.08
CA SER A 244 -8.73 -16.44 -11.12
C SER A 244 -7.63 -17.42 -10.71
N ALA A 245 -6.61 -16.97 -9.98
CA ALA A 245 -5.56 -17.86 -9.47
C ALA A 245 -6.10 -18.95 -8.53
N PHE A 246 -7.18 -18.69 -7.76
CA PHE A 246 -7.84 -19.69 -6.93
C PHE A 246 -8.75 -20.62 -7.73
N ILE A 247 -9.46 -20.07 -8.72
CA ILE A 247 -10.34 -20.84 -9.63
C ILE A 247 -9.52 -21.91 -10.37
N ASP A 248 -8.36 -21.52 -10.90
CA ASP A 248 -7.54 -22.35 -11.78
C ASP A 248 -6.53 -23.23 -11.03
N PHE A 249 -6.40 -23.09 -9.71
CA PHE A 249 -5.38 -23.81 -8.95
C PHE A 249 -5.56 -25.34 -9.05
N PRO A 250 -4.60 -26.08 -9.63
CA PRO A 250 -4.83 -27.47 -10.04
C PRO A 250 -4.61 -28.51 -8.93
N LYS A 251 -4.02 -28.12 -7.81
CA LYS A 251 -3.62 -29.01 -6.70
C LYS A 251 -4.47 -28.79 -5.46
N MET A 252 -4.21 -29.54 -4.39
CA MET A 252 -4.98 -29.43 -3.16
C MET A 252 -4.65 -28.14 -2.40
N LEU A 253 -5.62 -27.25 -2.27
CA LEU A 253 -5.53 -25.97 -1.57
C LEU A 253 -6.25 -26.04 -0.22
N ILE A 254 -5.49 -25.83 0.85
CA ILE A 254 -5.96 -25.92 2.24
C ILE A 254 -5.90 -24.55 2.90
N GLY A 255 -7.00 -24.14 3.54
CA GLY A 255 -7.08 -22.92 4.33
C GLY A 255 -6.95 -23.27 5.81
N ALA A 256 -5.86 -22.85 6.44
CA ALA A 256 -5.63 -23.04 7.87
C ALA A 256 -5.87 -21.72 8.61
N ILE A 257 -7.10 -21.49 9.04
CA ILE A 257 -7.58 -20.18 9.49
C ILE A 257 -7.32 -20.00 10.99
N ASN A 258 -6.21 -19.35 11.30
CA ASN A 258 -5.70 -19.13 12.67
C ASN A 258 -6.51 -18.12 13.50
N GLY A 259 -7.30 -17.27 12.86
CA GLY A 259 -8.08 -16.21 13.50
C GLY A 259 -9.08 -15.56 12.53
N PRO A 260 -9.56 -14.35 12.82
CA PRO A 260 -10.60 -13.71 12.00
C PRO A 260 -10.24 -13.56 10.52
N ALA A 261 -11.24 -13.73 9.65
CA ALA A 261 -11.13 -13.65 8.21
C ALA A 261 -12.18 -12.69 7.62
N PHE A 262 -11.72 -11.73 6.83
CA PHE A 262 -12.56 -10.64 6.30
C PHE A 262 -12.48 -10.56 4.77
N GLY A 263 -13.61 -10.17 4.15
CA GLY A 263 -13.69 -9.77 2.74
C GLY A 263 -13.06 -10.79 1.79
N ILE A 264 -12.24 -10.32 0.88
CA ILE A 264 -11.57 -11.10 -0.18
C ILE A 264 -10.87 -12.38 0.31
N MET A 265 -10.30 -12.37 1.51
CA MET A 265 -9.63 -13.55 2.07
C MET A 265 -10.62 -14.54 2.70
N PHE A 266 -11.83 -14.12 3.04
CA PHE A 266 -12.93 -15.02 3.41
C PHE A 266 -13.71 -15.50 2.18
N THR A 267 -14.06 -14.63 1.23
CA THR A 267 -14.81 -15.01 0.01
C THR A 267 -14.07 -16.07 -0.79
N THR A 268 -12.75 -15.90 -0.99
CA THR A 268 -11.92 -16.89 -1.68
C THR A 268 -11.87 -18.25 -0.99
N LEU A 269 -12.18 -18.37 0.31
CA LEU A 269 -12.26 -19.68 0.98
C LEU A 269 -13.34 -20.60 0.36
N GLY A 270 -14.36 -20.04 -0.30
CA GLY A 270 -15.31 -20.81 -1.11
C GLY A 270 -14.68 -21.52 -2.31
N LEU A 271 -13.45 -21.15 -2.68
CA LEU A 271 -12.65 -21.73 -3.76
C LEU A 271 -11.53 -22.65 -3.24
N TYR A 272 -11.49 -22.97 -1.94
CA TYR A 272 -10.52 -23.90 -1.36
C TYR A 272 -11.05 -25.33 -1.41
N ASP A 273 -10.16 -26.33 -1.32
CA ASP A 273 -10.58 -27.73 -1.30
C ASP A 273 -10.91 -28.20 0.12
N CYS A 274 -10.26 -27.62 1.12
CA CYS A 274 -10.55 -27.88 2.53
C CYS A 274 -10.22 -26.65 3.39
N VAL A 275 -11.12 -26.29 4.30
CA VAL A 275 -10.92 -25.22 5.27
C VAL A 275 -10.96 -25.82 6.67
N ILE A 276 -9.94 -25.52 7.47
CA ILE A 276 -9.88 -25.80 8.91
C ILE A 276 -9.68 -24.49 9.64
N SER A 277 -10.19 -24.37 10.85
CA SER A 277 -10.08 -23.12 11.60
C SER A 277 -9.90 -23.32 13.09
N THR A 278 -9.51 -22.26 13.79
CA THR A 278 -9.55 -22.20 15.25
C THR A 278 -10.89 -21.69 15.75
N GLU A 279 -11.19 -21.97 17.01
CA GLU A 279 -12.36 -21.46 17.72
C GLU A 279 -12.37 -19.92 17.83
N LYS A 280 -11.22 -19.27 17.62
CA LYS A 280 -11.05 -17.81 17.68
C LYS A 280 -11.48 -17.11 16.38
N ALA A 281 -11.69 -17.85 15.30
CA ALA A 281 -12.07 -17.26 14.03
C ALA A 281 -13.54 -16.83 13.99
N PHE A 282 -13.78 -15.76 13.25
CA PHE A 282 -15.09 -15.42 12.71
C PHE A 282 -14.90 -14.93 11.28
N PHE A 283 -15.96 -15.02 10.50
CA PHE A 283 -15.97 -14.76 9.06
C PHE A 283 -16.96 -13.66 8.74
N THR A 284 -16.53 -12.64 7.98
CA THR A 284 -17.40 -11.51 7.66
C THR A 284 -17.00 -10.85 6.34
N CYS A 285 -17.99 -10.40 5.58
CA CYS A 285 -17.78 -9.60 4.39
C CYS A 285 -18.47 -8.25 4.55
N PRO A 286 -17.79 -7.20 5.06
CA PRO A 286 -18.42 -5.93 5.40
C PRO A 286 -18.74 -5.05 4.17
N PHE A 287 -19.16 -5.65 3.04
CA PHE A 287 -19.33 -5.00 1.74
C PHE A 287 -20.28 -3.80 1.81
N SER A 288 -21.50 -4.00 2.30
CA SER A 288 -22.50 -2.94 2.38
C SER A 288 -22.11 -1.83 3.34
N SER A 289 -21.40 -2.15 4.43
CA SER A 289 -20.87 -1.12 5.33
C SER A 289 -19.72 -0.30 4.74
N LEU A 290 -19.08 -0.81 3.68
CA LEU A 290 -17.99 -0.15 2.96
C LEU A 290 -18.43 0.45 1.61
N GLY A 291 -19.72 0.41 1.26
CA GLY A 291 -20.21 0.86 -0.04
C GLY A 291 -19.64 0.04 -1.21
N GLN A 292 -19.38 -1.25 -0.99
CA GLN A 292 -18.82 -2.18 -1.98
C GLN A 292 -19.81 -3.28 -2.33
N SER A 293 -19.64 -3.87 -3.51
CA SER A 293 -20.32 -5.11 -3.91
C SER A 293 -19.46 -6.33 -3.61
N PRO A 294 -20.05 -7.55 -3.56
CA PRO A 294 -19.29 -8.76 -3.27
C PRO A 294 -18.31 -9.16 -4.38
N GLU A 295 -17.29 -9.92 -4.00
CA GLU A 295 -16.24 -10.47 -4.86
C GLU A 295 -15.90 -11.94 -4.52
N GLY A 296 -14.88 -12.52 -5.16
CA GLY A 296 -14.32 -13.83 -4.80
C GLY A 296 -15.21 -15.01 -5.20
N CYS A 297 -16.07 -14.81 -6.20
CA CYS A 297 -17.17 -15.67 -6.60
C CYS A 297 -18.21 -15.89 -5.49
N SER A 298 -18.22 -15.06 -4.44
CA SER A 298 -19.08 -15.27 -3.27
C SER A 298 -20.56 -15.11 -3.56
N THR A 299 -20.95 -14.33 -4.58
CA THR A 299 -22.36 -14.24 -5.01
C THR A 299 -22.91 -15.56 -5.53
N HIS A 300 -22.05 -16.49 -5.93
CA HIS A 300 -22.41 -17.82 -6.40
C HIS A 300 -22.07 -18.93 -5.41
N THR A 301 -20.88 -18.88 -4.81
CA THR A 301 -20.41 -19.95 -3.90
C THR A 301 -21.15 -19.91 -2.57
N PHE A 302 -21.43 -18.73 -1.99
CA PHE A 302 -22.05 -18.65 -0.66
C PHE A 302 -23.49 -19.16 -0.63
N PRO A 303 -24.38 -18.85 -1.61
CA PRO A 303 -25.72 -19.43 -1.63
C PRO A 303 -25.73 -20.97 -1.71
N GLN A 304 -24.73 -21.57 -2.37
CA GLN A 304 -24.62 -23.03 -2.46
C GLN A 304 -24.06 -23.66 -1.18
N ILE A 305 -23.11 -23.00 -0.53
CA ILE A 305 -22.48 -23.50 0.70
C ILE A 305 -23.41 -23.32 1.91
N PHE A 306 -23.99 -22.13 2.05
CA PHE A 306 -24.71 -21.73 3.27
C PHE A 306 -26.23 -21.74 3.12
N GLY A 307 -26.74 -21.87 1.91
CA GLY A 307 -28.12 -21.57 1.57
C GLY A 307 -28.39 -20.06 1.41
N PRO A 308 -29.48 -19.68 0.74
CA PRO A 308 -29.72 -18.31 0.31
C PRO A 308 -29.88 -17.31 1.46
N SER A 309 -30.56 -17.70 2.54
CA SER A 309 -30.81 -16.80 3.67
C SER A 309 -29.54 -16.47 4.45
N LYS A 310 -28.71 -17.48 4.74
CA LYS A 310 -27.43 -17.24 5.43
C LYS A 310 -26.44 -16.51 4.54
N ALA A 311 -26.41 -16.83 3.24
CA ALA A 311 -25.62 -16.08 2.27
C ALA A 311 -26.02 -14.59 2.24
N SER A 312 -27.32 -14.27 2.34
CA SER A 312 -27.80 -12.88 2.39
C SER A 312 -27.29 -12.14 3.63
N GLU A 313 -27.27 -12.79 4.81
CA GLU A 313 -26.68 -12.20 6.02
C GLU A 313 -25.20 -11.87 5.83
N LEU A 314 -24.44 -12.77 5.22
CA LEU A 314 -23.01 -12.62 4.97
C LEU A 314 -22.70 -11.55 3.92
N LEU A 315 -23.44 -11.55 2.80
CA LEU A 315 -23.17 -10.70 1.64
C LEU A 315 -23.77 -9.30 1.78
N TYR A 316 -24.95 -9.19 2.38
CA TYR A 316 -25.73 -7.95 2.36
C TYR A 316 -25.79 -7.26 3.72
N PHE A 317 -25.74 -8.00 4.83
CA PHE A 317 -26.05 -7.47 6.17
C PHE A 317 -24.84 -7.43 7.13
N ASN A 318 -23.62 -7.61 6.61
CA ASN A 318 -22.37 -7.55 7.39
C ASN A 318 -22.34 -8.53 8.58
N TYR A 319 -22.99 -9.69 8.43
CA TYR A 319 -23.03 -10.69 9.50
C TYR A 319 -21.63 -11.25 9.78
N ARG A 320 -21.31 -11.35 11.08
CA ARG A 320 -20.08 -11.95 11.57
C ARG A 320 -20.38 -13.37 12.02
N MET A 321 -20.11 -14.34 11.15
CA MET A 321 -20.36 -15.75 11.42
C MET A 321 -19.24 -16.34 12.30
N PRO A 322 -19.54 -16.84 13.51
CA PRO A 322 -18.55 -17.52 14.35
C PRO A 322 -18.09 -18.85 13.75
N ALA A 323 -16.89 -19.32 14.11
CA ALA A 323 -16.35 -20.60 13.64
C ALA A 323 -17.28 -21.80 13.91
N GLU A 324 -17.91 -21.86 15.08
CA GLU A 324 -18.84 -22.94 15.44
C GLU A 324 -20.03 -23.04 14.47
N GLU A 325 -20.61 -21.90 14.10
CA GLU A 325 -21.69 -21.88 13.11
C GLU A 325 -21.18 -22.26 11.72
N ALA A 326 -20.02 -21.75 11.32
CA ALA A 326 -19.40 -22.07 10.04
C ALA A 326 -19.10 -23.59 9.89
N HIS A 327 -18.71 -24.25 10.99
CA HIS A 327 -18.57 -25.70 11.04
C HIS A 327 -19.91 -26.44 10.97
N ARG A 328 -20.92 -25.99 11.73
CA ARG A 328 -22.27 -26.58 11.70
C ARG A 328 -22.91 -26.50 10.30
N LEU A 329 -22.58 -25.48 9.52
CA LEU A 329 -23.03 -25.30 8.14
C LEU A 329 -22.19 -26.07 7.11
N GLY A 330 -21.17 -26.82 7.54
CA GLY A 330 -20.33 -27.64 6.65
C GLY A 330 -19.26 -26.87 5.87
N PHE A 331 -19.09 -25.57 6.13
CA PHE A 331 -18.05 -24.77 5.48
C PHE A 331 -16.66 -25.04 6.07
N LEU A 332 -16.57 -25.18 7.39
CA LEU A 332 -15.36 -25.67 8.03
C LEU A 332 -15.43 -27.18 8.17
N SER A 333 -14.37 -27.88 7.75
CA SER A 333 -14.28 -29.33 7.94
C SER A 333 -14.01 -29.72 9.40
N ARG A 334 -13.39 -28.82 10.17
CA ARG A 334 -13.08 -28.99 11.60
C ARG A 334 -12.71 -27.68 12.26
N ILE A 335 -12.89 -27.65 13.59
CA ILE A 335 -12.37 -26.62 14.48
C ILE A 335 -11.27 -27.25 15.35
N VAL A 336 -10.12 -26.59 15.44
CA VAL A 336 -8.96 -27.04 16.22
C VAL A 336 -8.64 -25.97 17.27
N PRO A 337 -8.40 -26.33 18.54
CA PRO A 337 -7.96 -25.37 19.55
C PRO A 337 -6.80 -24.51 19.05
N SER A 338 -6.89 -23.20 19.24
CA SER A 338 -5.93 -22.24 18.66
C SER A 338 -4.47 -22.47 19.04
N ASP A 339 -4.20 -22.98 20.24
CA ASP A 339 -2.87 -23.38 20.72
C ASP A 339 -2.38 -24.72 20.14
N GLN A 340 -3.28 -25.50 19.53
CA GLN A 340 -2.99 -26.81 18.93
C GLN A 340 -2.97 -26.78 17.40
N LEU A 341 -3.32 -25.66 16.76
CA LEU A 341 -3.42 -25.59 15.30
C LEU A 341 -2.14 -26.07 14.59
N GLN A 342 -0.96 -25.61 15.04
CA GLN A 342 0.31 -26.02 14.44
C GLN A 342 0.54 -27.52 14.60
N ASN A 343 0.40 -28.05 15.81
CA ASN A 343 0.59 -29.49 16.08
C ASN A 343 -0.36 -30.35 15.25
N HIS A 344 -1.64 -29.93 15.15
CA HIS A 344 -2.63 -30.62 14.33
C HIS A 344 -2.23 -30.63 12.85
N LEU A 345 -1.77 -29.50 12.31
CA LEU A 345 -1.32 -29.41 10.92
C LEU A 345 -0.09 -30.29 10.66
N GLU A 346 0.87 -30.30 11.58
CA GLU A 346 2.06 -31.15 11.47
C GLU A 346 1.68 -32.63 11.45
N GLU A 347 0.80 -33.07 12.36
CA GLU A 347 0.32 -34.45 12.41
C GLU A 347 -0.51 -34.81 11.17
N TRP A 348 -1.43 -33.94 10.76
CA TRP A 348 -2.35 -34.20 9.66
C TRP A 348 -1.63 -34.26 8.31
N LEU A 349 -0.61 -33.43 8.10
CA LEU A 349 0.13 -33.39 6.84
C LEU A 349 1.28 -34.41 6.80
N TYR A 350 2.08 -34.52 7.87
CA TYR A 350 3.42 -35.13 7.81
C TYR A 350 3.61 -36.41 8.63
N SER A 351 2.68 -36.79 9.50
CA SER A 351 2.82 -38.04 10.27
C SER A 351 2.87 -39.28 9.36
N GLU A 352 3.18 -40.47 9.92
CA GLU A 352 3.12 -41.73 9.16
C GLU A 352 1.76 -42.01 8.51
N LYS A 353 0.69 -41.44 9.07
CA LYS A 353 -0.69 -41.51 8.56
C LYS A 353 -1.15 -40.19 7.93
N GLY A 354 -0.23 -39.24 7.76
CA GLY A 354 -0.50 -37.90 7.25
C GLY A 354 -0.69 -37.87 5.74
N LEU A 355 -1.36 -36.83 5.26
CA LEU A 355 -1.79 -36.69 3.87
C LEU A 355 -0.64 -36.83 2.86
N VAL A 356 0.56 -36.33 3.18
CA VAL A 356 1.73 -36.41 2.28
C VAL A 356 2.06 -37.87 1.94
N LYS A 357 1.98 -38.77 2.93
CA LYS A 357 2.33 -40.20 2.79
C LYS A 357 1.16 -41.03 2.29
N THR A 358 -0.06 -40.73 2.75
CA THR A 358 -1.23 -41.58 2.50
C THR A 358 -2.01 -41.21 1.24
N CYS A 359 -1.84 -39.99 0.71
CA CYS A 359 -2.62 -39.52 -0.44
C CYS A 359 -1.78 -39.44 -1.72
N TYR A 360 -2.18 -40.22 -2.73
CA TYR A 360 -1.54 -40.25 -4.04
C TYR A 360 -1.97 -39.05 -4.91
N PRO A 361 -1.03 -38.30 -5.52
CA PRO A 361 -1.31 -37.04 -6.20
C PRO A 361 -2.27 -37.20 -7.37
N ASN A 362 -2.02 -38.17 -8.27
CA ASN A 362 -2.86 -38.38 -9.45
C ASN A 362 -4.33 -38.65 -9.07
N SER A 363 -4.58 -39.40 -7.99
CA SER A 363 -5.94 -39.68 -7.54
C SER A 363 -6.63 -38.41 -7.02
N MET A 364 -5.96 -37.65 -6.16
CA MET A 364 -6.52 -36.40 -5.63
C MET A 364 -6.76 -35.35 -6.72
N PHE A 365 -5.78 -35.14 -7.60
CA PHE A 365 -5.86 -34.11 -8.64
C PHE A 365 -6.91 -34.46 -9.69
N ASN A 366 -7.05 -35.75 -10.04
CA ASN A 366 -8.14 -36.18 -10.92
C ASN A 366 -9.51 -35.99 -10.26
N ALA A 367 -9.65 -36.35 -8.97
CA ALA A 367 -10.89 -36.12 -8.24
C ALA A 367 -11.25 -34.62 -8.21
N LYS A 368 -10.29 -33.76 -7.87
CA LYS A 368 -10.46 -32.30 -7.94
C LYS A 368 -10.82 -31.83 -9.34
N GLY A 369 -10.16 -32.33 -10.37
CA GLY A 369 -10.41 -31.95 -11.77
C GLY A 369 -11.80 -32.32 -12.27
N ILE A 370 -12.41 -33.39 -11.73
CA ILE A 370 -13.79 -33.78 -12.03
C ILE A 370 -14.78 -32.86 -11.29
N VAL A 371 -14.55 -32.58 -10.01
CA VAL A 371 -15.38 -31.66 -9.21
C VAL A 371 -15.31 -30.24 -9.77
N ARG A 372 -14.11 -29.79 -10.15
CA ARG A 372 -13.82 -28.47 -10.74
C ARG A 372 -13.53 -28.59 -12.23
N ASN A 373 -14.45 -29.23 -12.93
CA ASN A 373 -14.37 -29.42 -14.37
C ASN A 373 -14.34 -28.07 -15.13
N GLU A 374 -14.10 -28.14 -16.43
CA GLU A 374 -13.97 -26.96 -17.28
C GLU A 374 -15.21 -26.05 -17.25
N GLU A 375 -16.41 -26.64 -17.29
CA GLU A 375 -17.67 -25.88 -17.21
C GLU A 375 -17.76 -25.06 -15.91
N THR A 376 -17.45 -25.69 -14.77
CA THR A 376 -17.45 -25.03 -13.46
C THR A 376 -16.42 -23.90 -13.42
N ARG A 377 -15.21 -24.11 -13.95
CA ARG A 377 -14.17 -23.06 -13.99
C ARG A 377 -14.58 -21.89 -14.89
N LEU A 378 -15.09 -22.14 -16.08
CA LEU A 378 -15.54 -21.10 -17.01
C LEU A 378 -16.67 -20.26 -16.40
N MET A 379 -17.63 -20.92 -15.76
CA MET A 379 -18.71 -20.24 -15.04
C MET A 379 -18.16 -19.36 -13.90
N LEU A 380 -17.24 -19.88 -13.08
CA LEU A 380 -16.63 -19.10 -11.99
C LEU A 380 -15.82 -17.90 -12.51
N HIS A 381 -15.12 -18.03 -13.63
CA HIS A 381 -14.42 -16.90 -14.27
C HIS A 381 -15.39 -15.82 -14.75
N GLU A 382 -16.54 -16.19 -15.32
CA GLU A 382 -17.56 -15.21 -15.71
C GLU A 382 -18.18 -14.53 -14.49
N ILE A 383 -18.48 -15.28 -13.41
CA ILE A 383 -18.95 -14.70 -12.15
C ILE A 383 -17.92 -13.72 -11.58
N ASN A 384 -16.65 -14.13 -11.51
CA ASN A 384 -15.55 -13.28 -11.01
C ASN A 384 -15.45 -11.98 -11.82
N LYS A 385 -15.55 -12.06 -13.15
CA LYS A 385 -15.56 -10.89 -14.02
C LYS A 385 -16.72 -9.95 -13.71
N VAL A 386 -17.95 -10.48 -13.64
CA VAL A 386 -19.15 -9.69 -13.34
C VAL A 386 -19.06 -9.03 -11.97
N GLU A 387 -18.65 -9.78 -10.95
CA GLU A 387 -18.42 -9.23 -9.59
C GLU A 387 -17.39 -8.10 -9.60
N CYS A 388 -16.25 -8.29 -10.29
CA CYS A 388 -15.22 -7.26 -10.39
C CYS A 388 -15.73 -6.00 -11.12
N ASP A 389 -16.55 -6.15 -12.16
CA ASP A 389 -17.12 -5.01 -12.90
C ASP A 389 -18.08 -4.19 -12.00
N PHE A 390 -18.92 -4.85 -11.19
CA PHE A 390 -19.76 -4.16 -10.21
C PHE A 390 -18.95 -3.56 -9.05
N LEU A 391 -17.87 -4.22 -8.64
CA LEU A 391 -16.99 -3.72 -7.59
C LEU A 391 -16.28 -2.43 -8.02
N GLN A 392 -15.80 -2.35 -9.26
CA GLN A 392 -15.23 -1.14 -9.84
C GLN A 392 -16.25 0.02 -9.87
N GLN A 393 -17.49 -0.25 -10.24
CA GLN A 393 -18.57 0.74 -10.18
C GLN A 393 -18.81 1.22 -8.74
N SER A 394 -18.77 0.29 -7.79
CA SER A 394 -18.96 0.59 -6.36
C SER A 394 -17.86 1.52 -5.83
N TRP A 395 -16.60 1.29 -6.21
CA TRP A 395 -15.47 2.16 -5.82
C TRP A 395 -15.58 3.58 -6.35
N SER A 396 -16.31 3.79 -7.45
CA SER A 396 -16.55 5.10 -8.04
C SER A 396 -17.78 5.81 -7.46
N SER A 397 -18.47 5.19 -6.49
CA SER A 397 -19.71 5.71 -5.90
C SER A 397 -19.47 6.68 -4.74
N GLU A 398 -20.44 7.57 -4.50
CA GLU A 398 -20.45 8.44 -3.32
C GLU A 398 -20.54 7.65 -2.00
N GLU A 399 -21.24 6.51 -2.00
CA GLU A 399 -21.38 5.64 -0.82
C GLU A 399 -20.03 5.06 -0.38
N CYS A 400 -19.24 4.56 -1.34
CA CYS A 400 -17.90 4.06 -1.06
C CYS A 400 -16.97 5.18 -0.57
N ALA A 401 -17.05 6.37 -1.18
CA ALA A 401 -16.25 7.53 -0.76
C ALA A 401 -16.57 7.96 0.68
N ASP A 402 -17.86 8.05 1.05
CA ASP A 402 -18.30 8.37 2.41
C ASP A 402 -17.88 7.28 3.41
N ALA A 403 -18.00 6.00 3.05
CA ALA A 403 -17.58 4.90 3.89
C ALA A 403 -16.06 4.90 4.16
N LEU A 404 -15.25 5.18 3.13
CA LEU A 404 -13.79 5.33 3.27
C LEU A 404 -13.43 6.52 4.16
N GLN A 405 -14.09 7.66 3.99
CA GLN A 405 -13.89 8.84 4.86
C GLN A 405 -14.24 8.53 6.33
N LYS A 406 -15.35 7.84 6.56
CA LYS A 406 -15.75 7.35 7.90
C LYS A 406 -14.75 6.36 8.48
N PHE A 407 -14.12 5.53 7.65
CA PHE A 407 -13.08 4.62 8.10
C PHE A 407 -11.82 5.37 8.54
N TYR A 408 -11.33 6.32 7.74
CA TYR A 408 -10.11 7.08 8.05
C TYR A 408 -10.26 7.99 9.27
N SER A 409 -11.47 8.48 9.54
CA SER A 409 -11.75 9.34 10.70
C SER A 409 -11.89 8.60 12.03
N ARG A 410 -11.89 7.26 12.03
CA ARG A 410 -11.90 6.44 13.27
C ARG A 410 -10.53 6.31 13.93
N LYS A 411 -9.47 6.81 13.29
CA LYS A 411 -8.09 6.73 13.80
C LYS A 411 -7.77 7.84 14.79
#